data_AF-A0A348PGE9-F1
#
_entry.id   AF-A0A348PGE9-F1
#
_cell.length_a   1.000
_cell.length_b   1.000
_cell.length_c   1.000
_cell.angle_alpha   90.00
_cell.angle_beta   90.00
_cell.angle_gamma   90.00
#
_symmetry.space_group_name_H-M   'P 1'
#
loop_
_entity.id
_entity.type
_entity.pdbx_description
1 polymer ?
#
loop_
_entity_poly.entity_id
_entity_poly.type
_entity_poly.pdbx_seq_one_letter_code
_entity_poly.pdbx_strand_id
1 'polypeptide(L)'
;FPMRAANILSANPKDLPGLMLKELGDTVAKDEPIARSKGIFGMMKTEVKSAADGVLESISDATGMVIIRGPQHPVAVQAYVSGEVIEVIAGEGVVIENAVALIQGIFGVSGETHG
;
A
#
# COMPACT_ATOMS: atom_id res chain seq x y z
N PHE A 1 -1.66 -4.47 3.91
CA PHE A 1 -2.77 -5.14 4.62
C PHE A 1 -2.54 -6.64 4.63
N PRO A 2 -2.06 -7.21 5.76
CA PRO A 2 -1.83 -8.64 5.90
C PRO A 2 -3.14 -9.39 6.15
N MET A 3 -3.30 -10.56 5.53
CA MET A 3 -4.49 -11.40 5.68
C MET A 3 -4.12 -12.89 5.68
N ARG A 4 -4.66 -13.67 6.62
CA ARG A 4 -4.42 -15.12 6.73
C ARG A 4 -5.37 -15.90 5.82
N ALA A 5 -5.14 -15.81 4.51
CA ALA A 5 -6.03 -16.38 3.49
C ALA A 5 -6.18 -17.92 3.63
N ALA A 6 -5.11 -18.66 3.95
CA ALA A 6 -5.19 -20.11 4.12
C ALA A 6 -6.14 -20.53 5.26
N ASN A 7 -6.12 -19.78 6.37
CA ASN A 7 -7.00 -20.05 7.52
C ASN A 7 -8.47 -19.81 7.16
N ILE A 8 -8.76 -18.73 6.42
CA ILE A 8 -10.12 -18.41 5.98
C ILE A 8 -10.64 -19.48 5.02
N LEU A 9 -9.78 -20.00 4.14
CA LEU A 9 -10.11 -21.08 3.21
C LEU A 9 -10.13 -22.48 3.84
N SER A 10 -9.73 -22.63 5.12
CA SER A 10 -9.51 -23.93 5.77
C SER A 10 -8.58 -24.85 4.93
N ALA A 11 -7.54 -24.27 4.33
CA ALA A 11 -6.61 -24.95 3.44
C ALA A 11 -5.19 -24.99 4.05
N ASN A 12 -4.36 -25.93 3.57
CA ASN A 12 -2.94 -25.93 3.93
C ASN A 12 -2.26 -24.69 3.32
N PRO A 13 -1.37 -23.98 4.06
CA PRO A 13 -0.56 -22.90 3.51
C PRO A 13 0.09 -23.21 2.15
N LYS A 14 0.58 -24.44 1.96
CA LYS A 14 1.23 -24.88 0.72
C LYS A 14 0.29 -24.93 -0.49
N ASP A 15 -1.00 -25.11 -0.25
CA ASP A 15 -2.02 -25.18 -1.31
C ASP A 15 -2.54 -23.79 -1.68
N LEU A 16 -2.25 -22.75 -0.88
CA LEU A 16 -2.77 -21.40 -1.07
C LEU A 16 -2.50 -20.85 -2.48
N PRO A 17 -1.28 -20.93 -3.06
CA PRO A 17 -1.03 -20.40 -4.40
C PRO A 17 -1.96 -20.99 -5.47
N GLY A 18 -2.33 -22.27 -5.34
CA GLY A 18 -3.25 -22.94 -6.27
C GLY A 18 -4.75 -22.68 -6.01
N LEU A 19 -5.08 -21.89 -4.99
CA LEU A 19 -6.44 -21.48 -4.62
C LEU A 19 -6.69 -19.99 -4.89
N MET A 20 -5.64 -19.24 -5.26
CA MET A 20 -5.75 -17.83 -5.60
C MET A 20 -6.49 -17.63 -6.92
N LEU A 21 -7.29 -16.58 -6.98
CA LEU A 21 -7.98 -16.11 -8.20
C LEU A 21 -7.22 -14.98 -8.90
N LYS A 22 -6.20 -14.44 -8.23
CA LYS A 22 -5.37 -13.31 -8.64
C LYS A 22 -3.90 -13.64 -8.38
N GLU A 23 -3.02 -13.08 -9.18
CA GLU A 23 -1.58 -13.35 -9.12
C GLU A 23 -0.84 -12.24 -8.36
N LEU A 24 0.43 -12.52 -8.04
CA LEU A 24 1.31 -11.53 -7.45
C LEU A 24 1.52 -10.37 -8.45
N GLY A 25 1.27 -9.14 -8.00
CA GLY A 25 1.31 -7.94 -8.83
C GLY A 25 -0.06 -7.48 -9.34
N ASP A 26 -1.11 -8.27 -9.20
CA ASP A 26 -2.46 -7.87 -9.62
C ASP A 26 -3.04 -6.77 -8.73
N THR A 27 -3.77 -5.86 -9.35
CA THR A 27 -4.62 -4.89 -8.65
C THR A 27 -5.89 -5.56 -8.15
N VAL A 28 -6.27 -5.19 -6.92
CA VAL A 28 -7.47 -5.68 -6.24
C VAL A 28 -8.22 -4.52 -5.61
N ALA A 29 -9.54 -4.55 -5.69
CA ALA A 29 -10.42 -3.62 -4.98
C ALA A 29 -10.83 -4.20 -3.61
N LYS A 30 -11.18 -3.33 -2.66
CA LYS A 30 -11.77 -3.76 -1.39
C LYS A 30 -13.00 -4.63 -1.65
N ASP A 31 -13.15 -5.70 -0.87
CA ASP A 31 -14.23 -6.69 -0.98
C ASP A 31 -14.23 -7.54 -2.27
N GLU A 32 -13.25 -7.38 -3.16
CA GLU A 32 -13.06 -8.22 -4.35
C GLU A 32 -12.59 -9.64 -3.95
N PRO A 33 -13.17 -10.73 -4.49
CA PRO A 33 -12.68 -12.09 -4.24
C PRO A 33 -11.27 -12.31 -4.80
N ILE A 34 -10.31 -12.64 -3.94
CA ILE A 34 -8.90 -12.87 -4.30
C ILE A 34 -8.48 -14.34 -4.24
N ALA A 35 -9.23 -15.19 -3.51
CA ALA A 35 -8.97 -16.62 -3.39
C ALA A 35 -10.26 -17.39 -3.09
N ARG A 36 -10.32 -18.66 -3.47
CA ARG A 36 -11.53 -19.49 -3.32
C ARG A 36 -11.18 -20.94 -2.98
N SER A 37 -11.93 -21.54 -2.04
CA SER A 37 -11.72 -22.94 -1.64
C SER A 37 -12.21 -23.92 -2.71
N LYS A 38 -11.59 -25.10 -2.79
CA LYS A 38 -11.98 -26.18 -3.70
C LYS A 38 -13.35 -26.82 -3.35
N GLY A 39 -13.87 -26.57 -2.15
CA GLY A 39 -15.15 -27.11 -1.67
C GLY A 39 -15.13 -28.62 -1.43
N ILE A 40 -16.16 -29.15 -0.77
CA ILE A 40 -16.37 -30.60 -0.63
C ILE A 40 -17.36 -30.99 -1.74
N PHE A 41 -16.90 -31.71 -2.77
CA PHE A 41 -17.73 -32.11 -3.92
C PHE A 41 -18.45 -30.94 -4.63
N GLY A 42 -17.79 -29.78 -4.75
CA GLY A 42 -18.32 -28.62 -5.49
C GLY A 42 -19.37 -27.79 -4.74
N MET A 43 -19.80 -28.23 -3.55
CA MET A 43 -20.70 -27.49 -2.67
C MET A 43 -19.89 -26.74 -1.59
N MET A 44 -20.39 -25.58 -1.17
CA MET A 44 -19.84 -24.77 -0.07
C MET A 44 -18.44 -24.18 -0.35
N LYS A 45 -18.33 -23.35 -1.39
CA LYS A 45 -17.11 -22.60 -1.68
C LYS A 45 -17.00 -21.38 -0.76
N THR A 46 -15.88 -21.27 -0.05
CA THR A 46 -15.54 -20.10 0.75
C THR A 46 -14.66 -19.19 -0.07
N GLU A 47 -14.94 -17.89 -0.03
CA GLU A 47 -14.16 -16.87 -0.71
C GLU A 47 -13.41 -16.01 0.29
N VAL A 48 -12.16 -15.69 -0.04
CA VAL A 48 -11.39 -14.66 0.63
C VAL A 48 -11.54 -13.40 -0.18
N LYS A 49 -12.05 -12.35 0.46
CA LYS A 49 -12.16 -11.02 -0.12
C LYS A 49 -10.99 -10.15 0.28
N SER A 50 -10.57 -9.28 -0.62
CA SER A 50 -9.55 -8.27 -0.37
C SER A 50 -9.94 -7.36 0.79
N ALA A 51 -9.01 -7.12 1.70
CA ALA A 51 -9.24 -6.24 2.86
C ALA A 51 -9.19 -4.74 2.51
N ALA A 52 -8.60 -4.38 1.36
CA ALA A 52 -8.40 -3.00 0.93
C ALA A 52 -8.13 -2.91 -0.58
N ASP A 53 -8.27 -1.71 -1.14
CA ASP A 53 -7.77 -1.42 -2.48
C ASP A 53 -6.25 -1.46 -2.50
N GLY A 54 -5.65 -2.03 -3.54
CA GLY A 54 -4.19 -2.08 -3.67
C GLY A 54 -3.69 -3.12 -4.66
N VAL A 55 -2.45 -3.56 -4.44
CA VAL A 55 -1.74 -4.55 -5.25
C VAL A 55 -1.38 -5.76 -4.40
N LEU A 56 -1.56 -6.98 -4.95
CA LEU A 56 -1.08 -8.22 -4.33
C LEU A 56 0.45 -8.24 -4.29
N GLU A 57 1.02 -7.98 -3.12
CA GLU A 57 2.45 -7.85 -2.91
C GLU A 57 3.12 -9.18 -2.58
N SER A 58 2.41 -10.05 -1.85
CA SER A 58 2.97 -11.32 -1.39
C SER A 58 1.89 -12.37 -1.20
N ILE A 59 2.20 -13.60 -1.58
CA ILE A 59 1.43 -14.81 -1.30
C ILE A 59 2.43 -15.81 -0.71
N SER A 60 2.32 -16.11 0.58
CA SER A 60 3.25 -16.99 1.29
C SER A 60 2.67 -18.39 1.43
N ASP A 61 3.32 -19.36 0.81
CA ASP A 61 3.02 -20.79 0.94
C ASP A 61 3.50 -21.39 2.28
N ALA A 62 4.45 -20.75 2.94
CA ALA A 62 4.94 -21.14 4.27
C ALA A 62 3.99 -20.72 5.39
N THR A 63 3.44 -19.50 5.32
CA THR A 63 2.60 -18.94 6.40
C THR A 63 1.11 -18.90 6.06
N GLY A 64 0.75 -19.09 4.79
CA GLY A 64 -0.62 -18.99 4.31
C GLY A 64 -1.15 -17.54 4.33
N MET A 65 -0.25 -16.57 4.34
CA MET A 65 -0.57 -15.15 4.37
C MET A 65 -0.54 -14.54 2.98
N VAL A 66 -1.41 -13.57 2.78
CA VAL A 66 -1.42 -12.67 1.64
C VAL A 66 -1.18 -11.25 2.15
N ILE A 67 -0.42 -10.45 1.40
CA ILE A 67 -0.19 -9.04 1.70
C ILE A 67 -0.69 -8.21 0.52
N ILE A 68 -1.59 -7.27 0.81
CA ILE A 68 -2.02 -6.26 -0.16
C ILE A 68 -1.31 -4.95 0.17
N ARG A 69 -0.55 -4.42 -0.77
CA ARG A 69 0.04 -3.09 -0.68
C ARG A 69 -0.99 -2.07 -1.13
N GLY A 70 -1.51 -1.29 -0.18
CA GLY A 70 -2.43 -0.20 -0.48
C GLY A 70 -1.77 0.90 -1.32
N PRO A 71 -2.56 1.82 -1.88
CA PRO A 71 -2.01 3.00 -2.55
C PRO A 71 -1.06 3.75 -1.61
N GLN A 72 0.06 4.23 -2.16
CA GLN A 72 0.97 5.07 -1.40
C GLN A 72 0.23 6.33 -1.00
N HIS A 73 0.06 6.52 0.30
CA HIS A 73 -0.41 7.79 0.81
C HIS A 73 0.79 8.72 0.83
N PRO A 74 0.74 9.88 0.15
CA PRO A 74 1.85 10.81 0.19
C PRO A 74 2.11 11.22 1.63
N VAL A 75 3.39 11.26 2.02
CA VAL A 75 3.78 11.79 3.33
C VAL A 75 3.57 13.30 3.26
N ALA A 76 2.54 13.79 3.93
CA ALA A 76 2.32 15.22 4.07
C ALA A 76 3.33 15.78 5.09
N VAL A 77 4.32 16.50 4.60
CA VAL A 77 5.21 17.31 5.44
C VAL A 77 4.65 18.74 5.51
N GLN A 78 4.75 19.36 6.68
CA GLN A 78 4.32 20.75 6.84
C GLN A 78 5.35 21.66 6.17
N ALA A 79 4.94 22.34 5.10
CA ALA A 79 5.73 23.42 4.50
C ALA A 79 5.46 24.73 5.24
N TYR A 80 6.51 25.53 5.46
CA TYR A 80 6.38 26.86 6.06
C TYR A 80 5.96 27.93 5.05
N VAL A 81 6.03 27.61 3.76
CA VAL A 81 5.58 28.47 2.66
C VAL A 81 4.57 27.73 1.80
N SER A 82 3.59 28.47 1.26
CA SER A 82 2.69 27.94 0.23
C SER A 82 3.36 27.99 -1.15
N GLY A 83 2.87 27.19 -2.09
CA GLY A 83 3.30 27.22 -3.48
C GLY A 83 3.28 25.83 -4.13
N GLU A 84 3.71 25.76 -5.38
CA GLU A 84 3.86 24.51 -6.13
C GLU A 84 5.33 24.09 -6.14
N VAL A 85 5.60 22.82 -5.81
CA VAL A 85 6.96 22.27 -5.92
C VAL A 85 7.24 22.00 -7.40
N ILE A 86 8.14 22.78 -7.99
CA ILE A 86 8.54 22.64 -9.40
C ILE A 86 9.82 21.83 -9.56
N GLU A 87 10.59 21.63 -8.49
CA GLU A 87 11.83 20.83 -8.51
C GLU A 87 12.13 20.23 -7.13
N VAL A 88 12.71 19.03 -7.12
CA VAL A 88 13.22 18.37 -5.91
C VAL A 88 14.74 18.24 -6.02
N ILE A 89 15.46 18.80 -5.05
CA ILE A 89 16.91 18.71 -4.92
C ILE A 89 17.22 17.63 -3.90
N ALA A 90 17.62 16.45 -4.38
CA ALA A 90 17.77 15.26 -3.55
C ALA A 90 18.73 15.48 -2.37
N GLY A 91 18.23 15.29 -1.14
CA GLY A 91 19.03 15.41 0.09
C GLY A 91 19.27 16.85 0.56
N GLU A 92 18.73 17.85 -0.15
CA GLU A 92 18.97 19.27 0.16
C GLU A 92 17.66 20.05 0.34
N GLY A 93 16.70 19.94 -0.59
CA GLY A 93 15.47 20.73 -0.52
C GLY A 93 14.57 20.63 -1.75
N VAL A 94 13.72 21.64 -1.95
CA VAL A 94 12.78 21.76 -3.08
C VAL A 94 12.73 23.19 -3.58
N VAL A 95 12.43 23.38 -4.87
CA VAL A 95 12.11 24.70 -5.44
C VAL A 95 10.60 24.87 -5.46
N ILE A 96 10.12 25.95 -4.84
CA ILE A 96 8.70 26.27 -4.74
C ILE A 96 8.40 27.51 -5.58
N GLU A 97 7.49 27.36 -6.55
CA GLU A 97 6.95 28.46 -7.33
C GLU A 97 5.71 29.05 -6.62
N ASN A 98 5.70 30.38 -6.45
CA ASN A 98 4.55 31.08 -5.90
C ASN A 98 4.54 32.56 -6.32
N ALA A 99 3.36 33.11 -6.57
CA ALA A 99 3.15 34.54 -6.76
C ALA A 99 3.01 35.24 -5.40
N VAL A 100 4.07 35.90 -4.95
CA VAL A 100 4.14 36.52 -3.61
C VAL A 100 4.62 37.97 -3.69
N ALA A 101 4.08 38.81 -2.80
CA ALA A 101 4.53 40.21 -2.67
C ALA A 101 5.73 40.36 -1.73
N LEU A 102 5.90 39.42 -0.79
CA LEU A 102 6.97 39.42 0.21
C LEU A 102 7.24 37.99 0.66
N ILE A 103 8.51 37.62 0.77
CA ILE A 103 8.98 36.39 1.42
C ILE A 103 9.76 36.81 2.66
N GLN A 104 9.40 36.26 3.82
CA GLN A 104 10.13 36.47 5.06
C GLN A 104 10.36 35.12 5.73
N GLY A 105 11.64 34.76 5.90
CA GLY A 105 12.05 33.55 6.58
C GLY A 105 12.84 33.86 7.84
N ILE A 106 12.99 32.84 8.68
CA ILE A 106 13.98 32.83 9.75
C ILE A 106 15.09 31.86 9.35
N PHE A 107 16.34 32.26 9.59
CA PHE A 107 17.48 31.38 9.38
C PHE A 107 17.83 30.69 10.71
N GLY A 108 17.62 29.37 10.78
CA GLY A 108 18.01 28.56 11.92
C GLY A 108 19.52 28.36 11.95
N VAL A 109 20.18 28.72 13.06
CA VAL A 109 21.61 28.50 13.29
C VAL A 109 21.79 27.36 14.30
N SER A 110 21.63 26.11 13.87
CA SER A 110 21.95 24.87 14.62
C SER A 110 21.63 23.64 13.74
N GLY A 111 21.66 22.43 14.28
CA GLY A 111 21.27 21.18 13.59
C GLY A 111 19.76 21.03 13.31
N GLU A 112 19.04 22.13 13.10
CA GLU A 112 17.62 22.12 12.78
C GLU A 112 17.44 21.77 11.30
N THR A 113 16.77 20.65 10.99
CA THR A 113 16.63 20.11 9.62
C THR A 113 15.20 20.25 9.07
N HIS A 114 14.37 21.09 9.67
CA HIS A 114 12.96 21.26 9.31
C HIS A 114 12.66 22.75 9.11
N GLY A 115 12.18 23.11 7.92
CA GLY A 115 11.90 24.48 7.47
C GLY A 115 11.16 24.50 6.14
#